data_AF-A0A3D2S1X6-F1
#
_entry.id   AF-A0A3D2S1X6-F1
#
_cell.length_a   1.000
_cell.length_b   1.000
_cell.length_c   1.000
_cell.angle_alpha   90.00
_cell.angle_beta   90.00
_cell.angle_gamma   90.00
#
_symmetry.space_group_name_H-M   'P 1'
#
loop_
_entity.id
_entity.type
_entity.pdbx_description
1 polymer ?
#
loop_
_entity_poly.entity_id
_entity_poly.type
_entity_poly.pdbx_seq_one_letter_code
_entity_poly.pdbx_strand_id
1 'polypeptide(L)' 'MNGWEKSTLYLTDTMGKAVKVLEENRVLGIALVIDKHRKLLGTVTDGDIRRAIIGHCGMETPVEQLMNNSPVVVTARDG' A
#
# COMPACT_ATOMS: atom_id res chain seq x y z
N MET A 1 -10.01 -9.24 -16.21
CA MET A 1 -8.98 -9.00 -15.18
C MET A 1 -9.59 -8.09 -14.13
N ASN A 2 -9.59 -8.52 -12.88
CA ASN A 2 -10.18 -7.76 -11.79
C ASN A 2 -9.31 -6.51 -11.54
N GLY A 3 -9.93 -5.33 -11.42
CA GLY A 3 -9.20 -4.05 -11.38
C GLY A 3 -8.21 -3.91 -10.22
N TRP A 4 -8.41 -4.66 -9.12
CA TRP A 4 -7.61 -4.56 -7.89
C TRP A 4 -6.17 -5.05 -8.03
N GLU A 5 -5.86 -5.94 -8.99
CA GLU A 5 -4.48 -6.41 -9.20
C GLU A 5 -3.55 -5.27 -9.66
N LYS A 6 -4.10 -4.19 -10.22
CA LYS A 6 -3.35 -2.97 -10.59
C LYS A 6 -3.02 -2.10 -9.39
N SER A 7 -3.59 -2.39 -8.22
CA SER A 7 -3.39 -1.65 -6.98
C SER A 7 -2.41 -2.37 -6.04
N THR A 8 -1.61 -3.32 -6.53
CA THR A 8 -0.67 -4.09 -5.68
C THR A 8 0.75 -3.52 -5.68
N LEU A 9 1.41 -3.60 -4.53
CA LEU A 9 2.81 -3.25 -4.29
C LEU A 9 3.55 -4.43 -3.62
N TYR A 10 4.88 -4.42 -3.71
CA TYR A 10 5.77 -5.30 -2.95
C TYR A 10 6.54 -4.52 -1.90
N LEU A 11 7.06 -5.20 -0.87
CA LEU A 11 7.84 -4.56 0.22
C LEU A 11 9.03 -3.71 -0.28
N THR A 12 9.68 -4.18 -1.35
CA THR A 12 10.85 -3.55 -1.96
C THR A 12 10.49 -2.46 -2.96
N ASP A 13 9.21 -2.25 -3.27
CA ASP A 13 8.80 -1.12 -4.08
C ASP A 13 9.07 0.20 -3.35
N THR A 14 9.23 1.27 -4.10
CA THR A 14 9.54 2.58 -3.54
C THR A 14 8.27 3.38 -3.25
N MET A 15 8.40 4.38 -2.37
CA MET A 15 7.34 5.36 -2.11
C MET A 15 6.88 6.05 -3.41
N GLY A 16 7.80 6.38 -4.32
CA GLY A 16 7.45 6.95 -5.62
C GLY A 16 6.55 6.02 -6.46
N LYS A 17 6.81 4.71 -6.44
CA LYS A 17 5.93 3.73 -7.08
C LYS A 17 4.57 3.65 -6.37
N ALA A 18 4.54 3.71 -5.05
CA ALA A 18 3.30 3.73 -4.28
C ALA A 18 2.42 4.95 -4.66
N VAL A 19 3.00 6.15 -4.79
CA VAL A 19 2.28 7.34 -5.26
C VAL A 19 1.68 7.11 -6.65
N LYS A 20 2.45 6.55 -7.59
CA LYS A 20 1.96 6.24 -8.94
C LYS A 20 0.79 5.26 -8.92
N VAL A 21 0.88 4.19 -8.12
CA VAL A 21 -0.19 3.21 -7.98
C VAL A 21 -1.45 3.83 -7.39
N LEU A 22 -1.32 4.70 -6.38
CA LEU A 22 -2.46 5.41 -5.79
C LEU A 22 -3.14 6.35 -6.79
N GLU A 23 -2.36 7.10 -7.58
CA GLU A 23 -2.90 7.99 -8.62
C GLU A 23 -3.62 7.21 -9.74
N GLU A 24 -3.00 6.15 -10.26
CA GLU A 24 -3.59 5.29 -11.29
C GLU A 24 -4.87 4.58 -10.81
N ASN A 25 -4.99 4.35 -9.50
CA ASN A 25 -6.12 3.68 -8.86
C ASN A 25 -6.89 4.61 -7.89
N ARG A 26 -6.95 5.92 -8.18
CA ARG A 26 -7.50 6.95 -7.28
C ARG A 26 -8.91 6.68 -6.75
N VAL A 27 -9.73 5.93 -7.49
CA VAL A 27 -11.09 5.56 -7.08
C VAL A 27 -11.08 4.63 -5.85
N LEU A 28 -10.04 3.80 -5.72
CA LEU A 28 -9.87 2.90 -4.58
C LEU A 28 -9.19 3.60 -3.40
N GLY A 29 -8.25 4.52 -3.68
CA GLY A 29 -7.51 5.27 -2.64
C GLY A 29 -6.62 4.40 -1.74
N ILE A 30 -6.35 3.16 -2.16
CA ILE A 30 -5.58 2.18 -1.40
C ILE A 30 -4.73 1.32 -2.34
N ALA A 31 -3.52 0.98 -1.88
CA ALA A 31 -2.66 -0.01 -2.50
C ALA A 31 -2.44 -1.19 -1.54
N LEU A 32 -2.51 -2.41 -2.07
CA LEU A 32 -2.36 -3.65 -1.33
C LEU A 32 -0.89 -4.12 -1.40
N VAL A 33 -0.23 -4.24 -0.26
CA VAL A 33 1.14 -4.77 -0.22
C VAL A 33 1.08 -6.28 -0.10
N ILE A 34 1.66 -7.00 -1.05
CA ILE A 34 1.60 -8.46 -1.13
C ILE A 34 2.97 -9.11 -1.21
N ASP A 35 3.06 -10.39 -0.82
CA ASP A 35 4.23 -11.22 -1.08
C ASP A 35 4.15 -11.94 -2.45
N LYS A 36 5.21 -12.72 -2.76
CA LYS A 36 5.29 -13.55 -3.98
C LYS A 36 4.21 -14.63 -4.09
N HIS A 37 3.56 -14.98 -2.98
CA HIS A 37 2.46 -15.95 -2.90
C HIS A 37 1.09 -15.26 -2.87
N ARG A 38 1.02 -13.95 -3.15
CA ARG A 38 -0.20 -13.11 -3.13
C ARG A 38 -0.84 -13.02 -1.74
N LYS A 39 -0.08 -13.22 -0.67
CA LYS A 39 -0.54 -12.97 0.69
C LYS A 39 -0.52 -11.47 0.97
N LEU A 40 -1.61 -10.92 1.52
CA LEU A 40 -1.65 -9.53 2.00
C LEU A 40 -0.72 -9.36 3.20
N LEU A 41 0.20 -8.42 3.11
CA LEU A 41 1.17 -8.05 4.14
C LEU A 41 0.81 -6.73 4.83
N GLY A 42 0.13 -5.84 4.12
CA GLY A 42 -0.22 -4.51 4.61
C GLY A 42 -0.90 -3.68 3.53
N THR A 43 -1.12 -2.41 3.84
CA THR A 43 -1.77 -1.46 2.92
C THR A 43 -1.04 -0.13 2.91
N VAL A 44 -1.10 0.57 1.78
CA VAL A 44 -0.63 1.96 1.67
C VAL A 44 -1.78 2.85 1.22
N THR A 45 -1.91 4.01 1.84
CA THR A 45 -2.87 5.07 1.51
C THR A 45 -2.15 6.42 1.41
N ASP A 46 -2.83 7.46 0.92
CA ASP A 46 -2.30 8.83 0.96
C ASP A 46 -1.93 9.29 2.38
N GLY A 47 -2.59 8.73 3.40
CA GLY A 47 -2.24 8.99 4.80
C GLY A 47 -0.84 8.49 5.15
N ASP A 48 -0.44 7.33 4.64
CA ASP A 48 0.91 6.76 4.84
C ASP A 48 1.96 7.59 4.10
N ILE A 49 1.68 7.96 2.84
CA ILE A 49 2.54 8.85 2.04
C ILE A 49 2.74 10.18 2.75
N ARG A 50 1.65 10.81 3.19
CA ARG A 50 1.71 12.09 3.91
C ARG A 50 2.52 11.98 5.20
N ARG A 51 2.34 10.90 5.98
CA ARG A 51 3.13 10.65 7.20
C ARG A 51 4.62 10.46 6.89
N ALA A 52 4.96 9.72 5.84
CA ALA A 52 6.34 9.52 5.42
C ALA A 52 7.01 10.84 5.00
N ILE A 53 6.30 11.70 4.26
CA ILE A 53 6.78 13.04 3.89
C ILE A 53 7.04 13.91 5.13
N ILE A 54 6.11 13.93 6.09
CA ILE A 54 6.31 14.63 7.38
C ILE A 54 7.52 14.06 8.14
N GLY A 55 7.74 12.75 8.03
CA GLY A 55 8.90 12.04 8.57
C GLY A 55 10.21 12.23 7.78
N HIS A 56 10.23 13.09 6.75
CA HIS A 56 11.40 13.36 5.90
C HIS A 56 11.91 12.13 5.11
N CYS A 57 11.03 11.17 4.82
CA CYS A 57 11.33 10.06 3.91
C CYS A 57 11.41 10.53 2.45
N GLY A 58 12.28 9.91 1.67
CA GLY A 58 12.47 10.20 0.24
C GLY A 58 11.63 9.31 -0.67
N MET A 59 11.60 9.61 -1.98
CA MET A 59 10.87 8.80 -2.95
C MET A 59 11.39 7.37 -3.09
N GLU A 60 12.68 7.15 -2.78
CA GLU A 60 13.33 5.83 -2.78
C GLU A 60 13.08 5.03 -1.49
N THR A 61 12.36 5.60 -0.50
CA THR A 61 12.01 4.89 0.72
C THR A 61 11.19 3.63 0.38
N PRO A 62 11.59 2.44 0.87
CA PRO A 62 10.83 1.22 0.64
C PRO A 62 9.42 1.27 1.23
N VAL A 63 8.46 0.66 0.53
CA VAL A 63 7.06 0.52 0.98
C VAL A 63 6.99 -0.13 2.36
N GLU A 64 7.87 -1.09 2.66
CA GLU A 64 7.98 -1.71 3.98
C GLU A 64 8.08 -0.69 5.13
N GLN A 65 8.74 0.46 4.90
CA GLN A 65 8.98 1.46 5.94
C GLN A 65 7.81 2.43 6.16
N LEU A 66 6.83 2.47 5.25
CA LEU A 66 5.72 3.41 5.31
C LEU A 66 4.34 2.75 5.35
N MET A 67 4.24 1.48 4.94
CA MET A 67 2.95 0.78 4.91
C MET A 67 2.36 0.63 6.32
N ASN A 68 1.03 0.61 6.38
CA ASN A 68 0.35 0.11 7.56
C ASN A 68 0.47 -1.43 7.58
N ASN A 69 1.34 -1.95 8.44
CA ASN A 69 1.62 -3.38 8.62
C ASN A 69 0.63 -4.09 9.55
N SER A 70 -0.29 -3.37 10.20
CA SER A 70 -1.34 -3.91 11.05
C SER A 70 -2.70 -3.30 10.69
N PRO A 71 -3.21 -3.54 9.48
CA PRO A 71 -4.52 -3.05 9.09
C PRO A 71 -5.61 -3.64 9.99
N VAL A 72 -6.65 -2.84 10.25
CA VAL A 72 -7.88 -3.37 10.86
C VAL A 72 -8.54 -4.28 9.83
N VAL A 73 -8.82 -5.53 10.21
CA VAL A 73 -9.43 -6.53 9.33
C VAL A 73 -10.79 -6.93 9.87
N VAL A 74 -11.72 -7.21 8.96
CA VAL A 74 -13.00 -7.86 9.25
C VAL A 74 -12.97 -9.23 8.57
N THR A 75 -13.27 -10.26 9.34
CA THR A 75 -13.34 -11.64 8.88
C THR A 75 -14.80 -12.03 8.62
N ALA A 76 -15.00 -13.10 7.84
CA ALA A 76 -16.34 -13.65 7.62
C ALA A 76 -17.03 -14.17 8.90
N ARG A 77 -16.31 -14.21 10.03
CA ARG A 77 -16.81 -14.64 11.35
C ARG A 77 -17.31 -13.48 12.20
N ASP A 78 -17.07 -12.24 11.78
CA ASP A 78 -17.47 -11.03 12.50
C ASP A 78 -18.89 -10.57 12.12
N GLY A 79 -19.62 -11.39 11.35
CA GLY A 79 -21.01 -11.15 10.91
C GLY A 79 -22.01 -12.14 11.50
#